data_AF-A0A0G0PSH1-F1
#
_entry.id   AF-A0A0G0PSH1-F1
#
_cell.length_a   1.000
_cell.length_b   1.000
_cell.length_c   1.000
_cell.angle_alpha   90.00
_cell.angle_beta   90.00
_cell.angle_gamma   90.00
#
_symmetry.space_group_name_H-M   'P 1'
#
loop_
_entity.id
_entity.type
_entity.pdbx_description
1 polymer ?
#
loop_
_entity_poly.entity_id
_entity_poly.type
_entity_poly.pdbx_seq_one_letter_code
_entity_poly.pdbx_strand_id
1 'polypeptide(L)'
;FSLKNAPTRDPIVRLATLLHDTGKAATFRKDSFGLITFYNHELVSASIARNVGERLKLSKKDKERLYLLVRYHQFTVDERQTDSAVRRFIKNIGKENLEDMLALRIGDRLGGGARETSWRLELFKNRLEDVQKQAFTVADLKVDGYDVMKIYDIKPGPFIGKVLDIIFNDVLEGKIKNEREQLLERLKDLKKNEGV
;
A
#
# COMPACT_ATOMS: atom_id res chain seq x y z
N PHE A 1 23.66 -7.91 8.78
CA PHE A 1 22.67 -9.00 8.65
C PHE A 1 21.30 -8.45 9.03
N SER A 2 20.36 -8.33 8.10
CA SER A 2 19.11 -7.56 8.26
C SER A 2 18.27 -8.00 9.47
N LEU A 3 18.21 -9.31 9.70
CA LEU A 3 17.48 -9.91 10.83
C LEU A 3 17.96 -9.44 12.22
N LYS A 4 19.26 -9.17 12.37
CA LYS A 4 19.84 -8.69 13.64
C LYS A 4 19.36 -7.27 13.97
N ASN A 5 19.07 -6.48 12.94
CA ASN A 5 18.85 -5.05 13.05
C ASN A 5 17.37 -4.65 12.93
N ALA A 6 16.47 -5.57 12.60
CA ALA A 6 15.03 -5.30 12.60
C ALA A 6 14.55 -5.02 14.05
N PRO A 7 13.96 -3.84 14.34
CA PRO A 7 13.58 -3.42 15.68
C PRO A 7 12.24 -4.05 16.11
N THR A 8 12.14 -5.38 16.05
CA THR A 8 10.94 -6.12 16.39
C THR A 8 11.28 -7.51 16.95
N ARG A 9 10.42 -7.97 17.87
CA ARG A 9 10.44 -9.34 18.41
C ARG A 9 9.37 -10.24 17.79
N ASP A 10 8.52 -9.70 16.92
CA ASP A 10 7.48 -10.48 16.27
C ASP A 10 8.12 -11.55 15.34
N PRO A 11 7.82 -12.83 15.54
CA PRO A 11 8.45 -13.90 14.78
C PRO A 11 8.12 -13.86 13.29
N ILE A 12 6.94 -13.39 12.89
CA ILE A 12 6.53 -13.29 11.49
C ILE A 12 7.30 -12.18 10.78
N VAL A 13 7.47 -11.02 11.41
CA VAL A 13 8.25 -9.91 10.82
C VAL A 13 9.73 -10.27 10.74
N ARG A 14 10.25 -10.97 11.74
CA ARG A 14 11.62 -11.50 11.73
C ARG A 14 11.81 -12.53 10.62
N LEU A 15 10.86 -13.45 10.45
CA LEU A 15 10.89 -14.42 9.36
C LEU A 15 10.79 -13.73 7.99
N ALA A 16 9.95 -12.71 7.85
CA ALA A 16 9.87 -11.90 6.63
C ALA A 16 11.21 -11.21 6.33
N THR A 17 11.86 -10.63 7.35
CA THR A 17 13.17 -9.99 7.21
C THR A 17 14.26 -10.99 6.84
N LEU A 18 14.18 -12.24 7.28
CA LEU A 18 15.09 -13.29 6.84
C LEU A 18 14.87 -13.65 5.37
N LEU A 19 13.62 -13.67 4.92
CA LEU A 19 13.22 -14.18 3.61
C LEU A 19 13.16 -13.12 2.49
N HIS A 20 13.13 -11.82 2.83
CA HIS A 20 12.80 -10.74 1.88
C HIS A 20 13.61 -10.75 0.57
N ASP A 21 14.88 -11.14 0.65
CA ASP A 21 15.84 -11.12 -0.45
C ASP A 21 16.17 -12.50 -1.03
N THR A 22 15.51 -13.57 -0.58
CA THR A 22 15.80 -14.95 -1.01
C THR A 22 15.62 -15.18 -2.51
N GLY A 23 14.82 -14.36 -3.18
CA GLY A 23 14.63 -14.38 -4.63
C GLY A 23 15.80 -13.83 -5.45
N LYS A 24 16.75 -13.08 -4.85
CA LYS A 24 17.84 -12.41 -5.60
C LYS A 24 18.70 -13.39 -6.40
N ALA A 25 19.02 -14.55 -5.85
CA ALA A 25 19.83 -15.54 -6.55
C ALA A 25 19.14 -16.04 -7.84
N ALA A 26 17.82 -16.26 -7.80
CA ALA A 26 17.04 -16.74 -8.94
C ALA A 26 16.80 -15.64 -10.00
N THR A 27 16.74 -14.38 -9.59
CA THR A 27 16.51 -13.23 -10.49
C THR A 27 17.78 -12.50 -10.91
N PHE A 28 18.95 -12.99 -10.48
CA PHE A 28 20.23 -12.43 -10.87
C PHE A 28 20.37 -12.38 -12.40
N ARG A 29 20.74 -11.21 -12.90
CA ARG A 29 21.13 -10.99 -14.30
C ARG A 29 22.34 -10.06 -14.32
N LYS A 30 23.25 -10.31 -15.26
CA LYS A 30 24.38 -9.43 -15.57
C LYS A 30 24.35 -9.14 -17.06
N ASP A 31 24.30 -7.87 -17.43
CA ASP A 31 24.31 -7.48 -18.84
C ASP A 31 25.73 -7.47 -19.42
N SER A 32 25.85 -7.16 -20.71
CA SER A 32 27.12 -7.08 -21.44
C SER A 32 28.06 -5.99 -20.94
N PHE A 33 27.54 -4.97 -20.23
CA PHE A 33 28.32 -3.88 -19.65
C PHE A 33 28.69 -4.16 -18.18
N GLY A 34 28.25 -5.29 -17.64
CA GLY A 34 28.53 -5.73 -16.28
C GLY A 34 27.56 -5.22 -15.22
N LEU A 35 26.47 -4.55 -15.60
CA LEU A 35 25.42 -4.12 -14.68
C LEU A 35 24.68 -5.34 -14.12
N ILE A 36 24.65 -5.44 -12.79
CA ILE A 36 23.95 -6.50 -12.07
C ILE A 36 22.54 -6.01 -11.71
N THR A 37 21.54 -6.83 -12.00
CA THR A 37 20.14 -6.54 -11.66
C THR A 37 19.47 -7.75 -10.99
N PHE A 38 18.43 -7.45 -10.21
CA PHE A 38 17.63 -8.43 -9.46
C PHE A 38 16.14 -8.14 -9.65
N TYR A 39 15.73 -7.81 -10.87
CA TYR A 39 14.36 -7.39 -11.14
C TYR A 39 13.36 -8.46 -10.69
N ASN A 40 12.29 -8.00 -10.05
CA ASN A 40 11.21 -8.85 -9.54
C ASN A 40 11.63 -9.89 -8.48
N HIS A 41 12.77 -9.70 -7.79
CA HIS A 41 13.17 -10.63 -6.73
C HIS A 41 12.14 -10.69 -5.61
N GLU A 42 11.42 -9.61 -5.32
CA GLU A 42 10.37 -9.57 -4.30
C GLU A 42 9.19 -10.49 -4.66
N LEU A 43 8.91 -10.71 -5.95
CA LEU A 43 7.91 -11.70 -6.39
C LEU A 43 8.37 -13.12 -6.07
N VAL A 44 9.64 -13.42 -6.40
CA VAL A 44 10.22 -14.75 -6.17
C VAL A 44 10.37 -15.01 -4.66
N SER A 45 10.90 -14.05 -3.90
CA SER A 45 10.98 -14.10 -2.45
C SER A 45 9.61 -14.33 -1.82
N ALA A 46 8.56 -13.67 -2.32
CA ALA A 46 7.21 -13.84 -1.77
C ALA A 46 6.63 -15.24 -2.06
N SER A 47 6.92 -15.81 -3.23
CA SER A 47 6.59 -17.21 -3.55
C SER A 47 7.32 -18.18 -2.63
N ILE A 48 8.63 -17.98 -2.40
CA ILE A 48 9.43 -18.74 -1.44
C ILE A 48 8.83 -18.62 -0.03
N ALA A 49 8.46 -17.40 0.40
CA ALA A 49 7.89 -17.15 1.71
C ALA A 49 6.55 -17.86 1.93
N ARG A 50 5.68 -17.91 0.91
CA ARG A 50 4.45 -18.73 0.95
C ARG A 50 4.76 -20.20 1.18
N ASN A 51 5.67 -20.76 0.39
CA ASN A 51 6.08 -22.17 0.52
C ASN A 51 6.68 -22.48 1.89
N VAL A 52 7.49 -21.56 2.44
CA VAL A 52 8.04 -21.68 3.79
C VAL A 52 6.92 -21.64 4.84
N GLY A 53 5.97 -20.70 4.72
CA GLY A 53 4.82 -20.61 5.63
C GLY A 53 3.94 -21.86 5.64
N GLU A 54 3.72 -22.48 4.47
CA GLU A 54 3.00 -23.76 4.36
C GLU A 54 3.75 -24.90 5.04
N ARG A 55 5.06 -25.03 4.78
CA ARG A 55 5.90 -26.08 5.39
C ARG A 55 5.97 -25.97 6.91
N LEU A 56 5.97 -24.75 7.43
CA LEU A 56 5.94 -24.46 8.87
C LEU A 56 4.54 -24.58 9.47
N LYS A 57 3.51 -24.87 8.67
CA LYS A 57 2.10 -24.96 9.09
C LYS A 57 1.61 -23.70 9.82
N LEU A 58 2.05 -22.53 9.36
CA LEU A 58 1.61 -21.26 9.93
C LEU A 58 0.09 -21.07 9.71
N SER A 59 -0.54 -20.30 10.61
CA SER A 59 -1.94 -19.93 10.46
C SER A 59 -2.18 -19.21 9.14
N LYS A 60 -3.41 -19.25 8.61
CA LYS A 60 -3.75 -18.50 7.39
C LYS A 60 -3.39 -17.01 7.51
N LYS A 61 -3.68 -16.42 8.67
CA LYS A 61 -3.36 -15.01 8.97
C LYS A 61 -1.85 -14.75 8.89
N ASP A 62 -1.03 -15.60 9.49
CA ASP A 62 0.41 -15.42 9.52
C ASP A 62 1.06 -15.68 8.16
N LYS A 63 0.55 -16.63 7.38
CA LYS A 63 1.01 -16.87 6.00
C LYS A 63 0.75 -15.66 5.10
N GLU A 64 -0.44 -15.06 5.20
CA GLU A 64 -0.75 -13.84 4.45
C GLU A 64 0.10 -12.66 4.91
N ARG A 65 0.27 -12.46 6.22
CA ARG A 65 1.14 -11.40 6.76
C ARG A 65 2.60 -11.59 6.31
N LEU A 66 3.14 -12.81 6.40
CA LEU A 66 4.49 -13.14 5.91
C LEU A 66 4.64 -12.84 4.43
N TYR A 67 3.68 -13.27 3.61
CA TYR A 67 3.67 -13.00 2.17
C TYR A 67 3.64 -11.50 1.89
N LEU A 68 2.74 -10.74 2.51
CA LEU A 68 2.58 -9.29 2.29
C LEU A 68 3.86 -8.55 2.63
N LEU A 69 4.45 -8.84 3.80
CA LEU A 69 5.69 -8.22 4.25
C LEU A 69 6.82 -8.44 3.25
N VAL A 70 6.99 -9.67 2.75
CA VAL A 70 8.02 -9.99 1.75
C VAL A 70 7.69 -9.41 0.37
N ARG A 71 6.45 -9.51 -0.08
CA ARG A 71 6.01 -9.06 -1.42
C ARG A 71 6.18 -7.55 -1.61
N TYR A 72 5.91 -6.78 -0.56
CA TYR A 72 5.89 -5.32 -0.60
C TYR A 72 7.08 -4.69 0.14
N HIS A 73 8.08 -5.48 0.55
CA HIS A 73 9.27 -4.97 1.21
C HIS A 73 10.05 -3.97 0.34
N GLN A 74 9.94 -4.04 -0.99
CA GLN A 74 10.50 -3.05 -1.91
C GLN A 74 9.50 -1.92 -2.18
N PHE A 75 9.41 -0.97 -1.27
CA PHE A 75 8.70 0.29 -1.47
C PHE A 75 9.67 1.48 -1.57
N THR A 76 9.36 2.39 -2.48
CA THR A 76 10.10 3.64 -2.69
C THR A 76 9.79 4.64 -1.59
N VAL A 77 10.79 5.40 -1.17
CA VAL A 77 10.65 6.60 -0.33
C VAL A 77 11.21 7.78 -1.10
N ASP A 78 10.32 8.60 -1.67
CA ASP A 78 10.68 9.73 -2.53
C ASP A 78 9.75 10.93 -2.22
N GLU A 79 10.34 12.11 -2.09
CA GLU A 79 9.66 13.36 -1.78
C GLU A 79 8.58 13.73 -2.81
N ARG A 80 8.69 13.23 -4.04
CA ARG A 80 7.75 13.46 -5.16
C ARG A 80 6.61 12.45 -5.20
N GLN A 81 6.58 11.45 -4.33
CA GLN A 81 5.45 10.51 -4.28
C GLN A 81 4.16 11.31 -4.07
N THR A 82 3.06 10.91 -4.69
CA THR A 82 1.75 11.51 -4.44
C THR A 82 1.08 10.83 -3.25
N ASP A 83 0.12 11.50 -2.61
CA ASP A 83 -0.67 10.90 -1.53
C ASP A 83 -1.44 9.66 -2.03
N SER A 84 -1.83 9.65 -3.30
CA SER A 84 -2.42 8.49 -3.96
C SER A 84 -1.46 7.30 -4.04
N ALA A 85 -0.15 7.53 -4.25
CA ALA A 85 0.86 6.46 -4.23
C ALA A 85 1.05 5.90 -2.81
N VAL A 86 1.14 6.78 -1.81
CA VAL A 86 1.26 6.39 -0.39
C VAL A 86 0.03 5.60 0.06
N ARG A 87 -1.18 6.04 -0.31
CA ARG A 87 -2.42 5.32 -0.01
C ARG A 87 -2.47 3.95 -0.66
N ARG A 88 -2.05 3.84 -1.93
CA ARG A 88 -1.99 2.56 -2.64
C ARG A 88 -1.07 1.58 -1.92
N PHE A 89 0.08 2.07 -1.42
CA PHE A 89 0.96 1.27 -0.58
C PHE A 89 0.26 0.78 0.69
N ILE A 90 -0.36 1.68 1.46
CA ILE A 90 -1.12 1.31 2.67
C ILE A 90 -2.23 0.29 2.35
N LYS A 91 -2.99 0.49 1.26
CA LYS A 91 -4.06 -0.43 0.83
C LYS A 91 -3.52 -1.82 0.49
N ASN A 92 -2.37 -1.89 -0.18
CA ASN A 92 -1.77 -3.15 -0.58
C ASN A 92 -1.27 -3.97 0.62
N ILE A 93 -0.75 -3.31 1.66
CA ILE A 93 -0.16 -3.99 2.82
C ILE A 93 -1.13 -4.14 3.99
N GLY A 94 -2.20 -3.34 4.05
CA GLY A 94 -3.09 -3.23 5.22
C GLY A 94 -2.52 -2.26 6.28
N LYS A 95 -3.39 -1.42 6.86
CA LYS A 95 -2.97 -0.40 7.86
C LYS A 95 -2.30 -1.04 9.06
N GLU A 96 -2.77 -2.21 9.48
CA GLU A 96 -2.28 -2.98 10.60
C GLU A 96 -0.84 -3.50 10.43
N ASN A 97 -0.31 -3.54 9.20
CA ASN A 97 1.05 -4.03 8.91
C ASN A 97 2.06 -2.89 8.67
N LEU A 98 1.67 -1.62 8.89
CA LEU A 98 2.55 -0.47 8.63
C LEU A 98 3.80 -0.48 9.50
N GLU A 99 3.65 -0.68 10.80
CA GLU A 99 4.77 -0.73 11.74
C GLU A 99 5.71 -1.89 11.43
N ASP A 100 5.16 -3.07 11.10
CA ASP A 100 5.92 -4.24 10.70
C ASP A 100 6.76 -4.00 9.44
N MET A 101 6.17 -3.34 8.45
CA MET A 101 6.83 -3.02 7.18
C MET A 101 7.96 -2.00 7.40
N LEU A 102 7.77 -1.02 8.28
CA LEU A 102 8.81 -0.08 8.69
C LEU A 102 9.93 -0.77 9.48
N ALA A 103 9.60 -1.70 10.37
CA ALA A 103 10.59 -2.49 11.12
C ALA A 103 11.43 -3.38 10.17
N LEU A 104 10.80 -4.04 9.20
CA LEU A 104 11.51 -4.79 8.15
C LEU A 104 12.43 -3.85 7.37
N ARG A 105 11.94 -2.68 6.93
CA ARG A 105 12.75 -1.68 6.20
C ARG A 105 13.97 -1.23 7.01
N ILE A 106 13.83 -0.98 8.30
CA ILE A 106 14.97 -0.60 9.16
C ILE A 106 16.00 -1.74 9.19
N GLY A 107 15.53 -2.98 9.39
CA GLY A 107 16.39 -4.17 9.37
C GLY A 107 17.14 -4.31 8.06
N ASP A 108 16.46 -4.21 6.93
CA ASP A 108 17.02 -4.23 5.57
C ASP A 108 18.10 -3.15 5.38
N ARG A 109 17.78 -1.88 5.68
CA ARG A 109 18.72 -0.75 5.55
C ARG A 109 20.01 -0.97 6.34
N LEU A 110 19.89 -1.28 7.63
CA LEU A 110 21.04 -1.54 8.50
C LEU A 110 21.78 -2.83 8.08
N GLY A 111 21.04 -3.81 7.58
CA GLY A 111 21.59 -5.05 7.03
C GLY A 111 22.48 -4.85 5.82
N GLY A 112 22.13 -3.89 4.96
CA GLY A 112 22.89 -3.45 3.79
C GLY A 112 23.94 -2.35 4.07
N GLY A 113 24.16 -1.98 5.34
CA GLY A 113 25.18 -0.98 5.73
C GLY A 113 24.74 0.48 5.60
N ALA A 114 23.47 0.75 5.32
CA ALA A 114 22.92 2.10 5.34
C ALA A 114 22.62 2.54 6.79
N ARG A 115 22.40 3.85 6.98
CA ARG A 115 21.86 4.38 8.24
C ARG A 115 20.42 3.90 8.44
N GLU A 116 20.05 3.68 9.70
CA GLU A 116 18.70 3.31 10.13
C GLU A 116 17.63 4.13 9.42
N THR A 117 17.80 5.46 9.41
CA THR A 117 16.88 6.38 8.76
C THR A 117 17.54 7.31 7.75
N SER A 118 16.71 8.07 7.03
CA SER A 118 17.05 9.19 6.16
C SER A 118 15.92 10.22 6.24
N TRP A 119 16.20 11.47 5.88
CA TRP A 119 15.16 12.51 5.84
C TRP A 119 13.96 12.12 4.95
N ARG A 120 14.21 11.37 3.86
CA ARG A 120 13.15 10.82 2.98
C ARG A 120 12.31 9.76 3.68
N LEU A 121 12.93 8.89 4.47
CA LEU A 121 12.20 7.88 5.22
C LEU A 121 11.35 8.52 6.32
N GLU A 122 11.87 9.53 7.02
CA GLU A 122 11.08 10.29 8.00
C GLU A 122 9.94 11.07 7.35
N LEU A 123 10.18 11.73 6.20
CA LEU A 123 9.11 12.35 5.42
C LEU A 123 8.04 11.32 5.03
N PHE A 124 8.44 10.14 4.56
CA PHE A 124 7.51 9.07 4.20
C PHE A 124 6.68 8.61 5.41
N LYS A 125 7.28 8.46 6.60
CA LYS A 125 6.57 8.13 7.84
C LYS A 125 5.49 9.18 8.19
N ASN A 126 5.84 10.47 8.16
CA ASN A 126 4.88 11.54 8.40
C ASN A 126 3.72 11.49 7.40
N ARG A 127 4.02 11.23 6.13
CA ARG A 127 3.00 11.09 5.09
C ARG A 127 2.11 9.87 5.26
N LEU A 128 2.65 8.75 5.78
CA LEU A 128 1.82 7.60 6.13
C LEU A 128 0.78 7.99 7.19
N GLU A 129 1.15 8.78 8.20
CA GLU A 129 0.22 9.27 9.22
C GLU A 129 -0.83 10.23 8.64
N ASP A 130 -0.43 11.17 7.79
CA ASP A 130 -1.35 12.14 7.20
C ASP A 130 -2.33 11.51 6.23
N VAL A 131 -1.87 10.60 5.37
CA VAL A 131 -2.74 9.88 4.42
C VAL A 131 -3.72 8.98 5.15
N GLN A 132 -3.34 8.44 6.32
CA GLN A 132 -4.21 7.64 7.18
C GLN A 132 -5.43 8.38 7.72
N LYS A 133 -5.36 9.71 7.82
CA LYS A 133 -6.48 10.58 8.26
C LYS A 133 -7.53 10.80 7.17
N GLN A 134 -7.21 10.49 5.91
CA GLN A 134 -8.10 10.68 4.76
C GLN A 134 -8.94 9.41 4.48
N ALA A 135 -9.96 9.49 3.62
CA ALA A 135 -10.81 8.34 3.25
C ALA A 135 -10.04 7.22 2.53
N PHE A 136 -10.26 5.95 2.90
CA PHE A 136 -9.61 4.76 2.32
C PHE A 136 -10.54 3.89 1.48
N THR A 137 -11.84 4.02 1.71
CA THR A 137 -12.89 3.26 1.04
C THR A 137 -14.02 4.21 0.68
N VAL A 138 -14.87 3.77 -0.25
CA VAL A 138 -16.11 4.47 -0.58
C VAL A 138 -16.98 4.71 0.67
N ALA A 139 -16.96 3.78 1.63
CA ALA A 139 -17.70 3.90 2.88
C ALA A 139 -17.19 5.04 3.79
N ASP A 140 -15.98 5.54 3.55
CA ASP A 140 -15.43 6.69 4.30
C ASP A 140 -15.89 8.03 3.71
N LEU A 141 -16.57 8.04 2.55
CA LEU A 141 -17.10 9.27 1.96
C LEU A 141 -18.13 9.92 2.87
N LYS A 142 -18.16 11.26 2.89
CA LYS A 142 -19.20 12.05 3.58
C LYS A 142 -20.51 12.17 2.79
N VAL A 143 -20.65 11.37 1.74
CA VAL A 143 -21.87 11.14 0.96
C VAL A 143 -22.07 9.65 0.76
N ASP A 144 -23.32 9.25 0.54
CA ASP A 144 -23.68 7.84 0.38
C ASP A 144 -24.55 7.59 -0.87
N GLY A 145 -25.06 6.37 -0.99
CA GLY A 145 -25.94 6.00 -2.09
C GLY A 145 -27.27 6.75 -2.10
N TYR A 146 -27.78 7.20 -0.94
CA TYR A 146 -29.01 7.99 -0.86
C TYR A 146 -28.79 9.39 -1.43
N ASP A 147 -27.65 10.00 -1.15
CA ASP A 147 -27.27 11.29 -1.74
C ASP A 147 -27.22 11.19 -3.28
N VAL A 148 -26.63 10.12 -3.82
CA VAL A 148 -26.58 9.88 -5.27
C VAL A 148 -27.98 9.68 -5.84
N MET A 149 -28.81 8.84 -5.24
CA MET A 149 -30.20 8.60 -5.69
C MET A 149 -31.01 9.89 -5.74
N LYS A 150 -30.87 10.75 -4.72
CA LYS A 150 -31.60 12.02 -4.62
C LYS A 150 -31.16 13.03 -5.69
N ILE A 151 -29.87 13.10 -6.00
CA ILE A 151 -29.35 14.06 -6.99
C ILE A 151 -29.65 13.58 -8.41
N TYR A 152 -29.46 12.28 -8.68
CA TYR A 152 -29.66 11.70 -10.00
C TYR A 152 -31.13 11.37 -10.30
N ASP A 153 -32.00 11.36 -9.29
CA ASP A 153 -33.41 10.94 -9.39
C ASP A 153 -33.57 9.51 -9.93
N ILE A 154 -32.82 8.57 -9.33
CA ILE A 154 -32.74 7.18 -9.76
C ILE A 154 -33.10 6.21 -8.63
N LYS A 155 -33.53 5.00 -9.02
CA LYS A 155 -33.74 3.87 -8.12
C LYS A 155 -32.42 3.16 -7.76
N PRO A 156 -32.38 2.36 -6.67
CA PRO A 156 -31.23 1.55 -6.31
C PRO A 156 -30.71 0.70 -7.49
N GLY A 157 -29.40 0.72 -7.73
CA GLY A 157 -28.78 -0.04 -8.81
C GLY A 157 -27.25 0.12 -8.89
N PRO A 158 -26.57 -0.67 -9.74
CA PRO A 158 -25.10 -0.71 -9.83
C PRO A 158 -24.48 0.62 -10.28
N PHE A 159 -25.26 1.50 -10.93
CA PHE A 159 -24.80 2.83 -11.32
C PHE A 159 -24.40 3.70 -10.10
N ILE A 160 -25.08 3.54 -8.96
CA ILE A 160 -24.77 4.27 -7.73
C ILE A 160 -23.33 3.99 -7.27
N GLY A 161 -22.92 2.72 -7.30
CA GLY A 161 -21.55 2.32 -6.96
C GLY A 161 -20.52 2.96 -7.89
N LYS A 162 -20.80 2.99 -9.21
CA LYS A 162 -19.91 3.63 -10.19
C LYS A 162 -19.73 5.13 -9.91
N VAL A 163 -20.81 5.84 -9.60
CA VAL A 163 -20.75 7.27 -9.26
C VAL A 163 -19.95 7.49 -7.98
N LEU A 164 -20.21 6.70 -6.93
CA LEU A 164 -19.45 6.78 -5.68
C LEU A 164 -17.97 6.42 -5.88
N ASP A 165 -17.64 5.48 -6.77
CA ASP A 165 -16.25 5.16 -7.13
C ASP A 165 -15.56 6.32 -7.84
N ILE A 166 -16.25 7.05 -8.72
CA ILE A 166 -15.72 8.27 -9.37
C ILE A 166 -15.44 9.35 -8.32
N ILE A 167 -16.42 9.64 -7.46
CA ILE A 167 -16.27 10.63 -6.37
C ILE A 167 -15.13 10.23 -5.45
N PHE A 168 -15.06 8.95 -5.08
CA PHE A 168 -14.01 8.40 -4.27
C PHE A 168 -12.65 8.61 -4.94
N ASN A 169 -12.51 8.29 -6.23
CA ASN A 169 -11.28 8.52 -6.97
C ASN A 169 -10.90 10.01 -7.04
N ASP A 170 -11.86 10.94 -7.17
CA ASP A 170 -11.57 12.37 -7.14
C ASP A 170 -11.05 12.84 -5.76
N VAL A 171 -11.60 12.29 -4.67
CA VAL A 171 -11.07 12.47 -3.31
C VAL A 171 -9.67 11.86 -3.19
N LEU A 172 -9.46 10.67 -3.76
CA LEU A 172 -8.18 9.97 -3.74
C LEU A 172 -7.07 10.73 -4.46
N GLU A 173 -7.41 11.41 -5.56
CA GLU A 173 -6.49 12.21 -6.36
C GLU A 173 -6.29 13.62 -5.80
N GLY A 174 -6.98 13.97 -4.71
CA GLY A 174 -6.90 15.29 -4.08
C GLY A 174 -7.57 16.39 -4.89
N LYS A 175 -8.41 16.05 -5.87
CA LYS A 175 -9.18 17.03 -6.67
C LYS A 175 -10.25 17.72 -5.84
N ILE A 176 -10.83 16.99 -4.89
CA ILE A 176 -11.87 17.48 -3.96
C ILE A 176 -11.57 16.94 -2.55
N LYS A 177 -12.01 17.66 -1.52
CA LYS A 177 -11.92 17.17 -0.14
C LYS A 177 -13.08 16.24 0.17
N ASN A 178 -12.88 15.35 1.13
CA ASN A 178 -13.95 14.50 1.68
C ASN A 178 -14.85 15.30 2.66
N GLU A 179 -15.42 16.40 2.17
CA GLU A 179 -16.33 17.29 2.89
C GLU A 179 -17.70 17.21 2.23
N ARG A 180 -18.78 17.09 3.02
CA ARG A 180 -20.11 16.75 2.49
C ARG A 180 -20.57 17.73 1.40
N GLU A 181 -20.37 19.02 1.63
CA GLU A 181 -20.77 20.09 0.71
C GLU A 181 -20.06 19.96 -0.64
N GLN A 182 -18.73 19.75 -0.63
CA GLN A 182 -17.93 19.61 -1.86
C GLN A 182 -18.30 18.35 -2.66
N LEU A 183 -18.57 17.25 -1.96
CA LEU A 183 -18.96 15.99 -2.61
C LEU A 183 -20.35 16.09 -3.26
N LEU A 184 -21.30 16.77 -2.60
CA LEU A 184 -22.62 17.02 -3.16
C LEU A 184 -22.57 17.94 -4.39
N GLU A 185 -21.70 18.95 -4.38
CA GLU A 185 -21.46 19.81 -5.54
C GLU A 185 -20.88 19.00 -6.71
N ARG A 186 -19.85 18.19 -6.43
CA ARG A 186 -19.24 17.32 -7.44
C ARG A 186 -20.24 16.34 -8.04
N LEU A 187 -21.13 15.76 -7.25
CA LEU A 187 -22.21 14.87 -7.73
C LEU A 187 -23.14 15.60 -8.72
N LYS A 188 -23.49 16.86 -8.46
CA LYS A 188 -24.31 17.67 -9.37
C LYS A 188 -23.56 17.96 -10.68
N ASP A 189 -22.26 18.23 -10.60
CA ASP A 189 -21.44 18.49 -11.79
C ASP A 189 -21.25 17.24 -12.65
N LEU A 190 -21.08 16.07 -12.03
CA LEU A 190 -21.05 14.79 -12.75
C LEU A 190 -22.36 14.57 -13.53
N LYS A 191 -23.52 14.78 -12.88
CA LYS A 191 -24.83 14.67 -13.54
C LYS A 191 -24.94 15.57 -14.77
N LYS A 192 -24.54 16.84 -14.66
CA LYS A 192 -24.57 17.80 -15.79
C LYS A 192 -23.72 17.35 -16.97
N ASN A 193 -22.55 16.76 -16.70
CA ASN A 193 -21.61 16.33 -17.74
C ASN A 193 -21.99 14.98 -18.38
N GLU A 194 -22.77 14.15 -17.70
CA GLU A 194 -23.27 12.87 -18.23
C GLU A 194 -24.53 13.02 -19.10
N GLY A 195 -25.10 14.22 -19.21
CA GLY A 195 -26.21 14.51 -20.13
C GLY A 195 -27.52 13.80 -19.78
N VAL A 196 -27.76 13.54 -18.48
CA VAL A 196 -29.01 12.98 -17.94
C VAL A 196 -29.79 14.02 -17.15
#